data_AF-A0AAJ2E7Q3-F1
#
_entry.id   AF-A0AAJ2E7Q3-F1
#
_cell.length_a   1.000
_cell.length_b   1.000
_cell.length_c   1.000
_cell.angle_alpha   90.00
_cell.angle_beta   90.00
_cell.angle_gamma   90.00
#
_symmetry.space_group_name_H-M   'P 1'
#
loop_
_entity.id
_entity.type
_entity.pdbx_description
1 polymer ?
#
loop_
_entity_poly.entity_id
_entity_poly.type
_entity_poly.pdbx_seq_one_letter_code
_entity_poly.pdbx_strand_id
1 'polypeptide(L)' 'MNSKTSLPFAPGSALHGTTQSVALAVAALRKARGKLNPDDVAAGTREFEALELDFLRDMIDFLSVDPNEHCWFDD' A
#
# COMPACT_ATOMS: atom_id res chain seq x y z
N MET A 1 -11.06 -2.87 32.69
CA MET A 1 -11.07 -3.67 31.43
C MET A 1 -10.53 -2.79 30.33
N ASN A 2 -9.26 -2.95 29.95
CA ASN A 2 -8.69 -2.20 28.83
C ASN A 2 -9.26 -2.79 27.54
N SER A 3 -10.23 -2.11 26.92
CA SER A 3 -10.67 -2.45 25.58
C SER A 3 -9.48 -2.20 24.64
N LYS A 4 -8.77 -3.27 24.28
CA LYS A 4 -7.83 -3.25 23.16
C LYS A 4 -8.61 -2.74 21.95
N THR A 5 -8.40 -1.48 21.60
CA THR A 5 -8.96 -0.89 20.39
C THR A 5 -8.31 -1.67 19.25
N SER A 6 -9.05 -2.62 18.67
CA SER A 6 -8.59 -3.35 17.50
C SER A 6 -8.32 -2.33 16.40
N LEU A 7 -7.18 -2.45 15.72
CA LEU A 7 -6.89 -1.58 14.59
C LEU A 7 -8.00 -1.76 13.55
N PRO A 8 -8.53 -0.68 12.95
CA PRO A 8 -9.67 -0.75 12.05
C PRO A 8 -9.38 -1.50 10.74
N PHE A 9 -8.11 -1.89 10.53
CA PHE A 9 -7.60 -2.68 9.41
C PHE A 9 -7.03 -4.05 9.84
N ALA A 10 -7.11 -4.41 11.12
CA ALA A 10 -6.72 -5.74 11.61
C ALA A 10 -7.55 -6.85 10.95
N PRO A 11 -7.06 -8.10 10.85
CA PRO A 11 -7.85 -9.22 10.34
C PRO A 11 -9.23 -9.30 11.01
N GLY A 12 -10.29 -9.41 10.20
CA GLY A 12 -11.68 -9.44 10.67
C GLY A 12 -12.33 -8.07 10.93
N SER A 13 -11.61 -6.96 10.72
CA SER A 13 -12.17 -5.60 10.79
C SER A 13 -12.77 -5.14 9.46
N ALA A 14 -13.62 -4.12 9.51
CA ALA A 14 -14.35 -3.60 8.35
C ALA A 14 -13.42 -3.11 7.22
N LEU A 15 -12.24 -2.54 7.53
CA LEU A 15 -11.33 -2.02 6.50
C LEU A 15 -10.25 -3.02 6.09
N HIS A 16 -10.22 -4.22 6.67
CA HIS A 16 -9.18 -5.21 6.38
C HIS A 16 -9.11 -5.56 4.89
N GLY A 17 -10.24 -5.91 4.28
CA GLY A 17 -10.31 -6.28 2.86
C GLY A 17 -9.96 -5.12 1.93
N THR A 18 -10.42 -3.90 2.26
CA THR A 18 -10.06 -2.69 1.50
C THR A 18 -8.56 -2.42 1.57
N THR A 19 -7.97 -2.53 2.75
CA THR A 19 -6.52 -2.33 2.96
C THR A 19 -5.71 -3.34 2.14
N GLN A 20 -6.10 -4.62 2.16
CA GLN A 20 -5.46 -5.65 1.35
C GLN A 20 -5.60 -5.37 -0.15
N SER A 21 -6.77 -4.92 -0.60
CA SER A 21 -7.02 -4.63 -2.02
C SER A 21 -6.13 -3.49 -2.53
N VAL A 22 -5.95 -2.43 -1.74
CA VAL A 22 -5.05 -1.32 -2.08
C VAL A 22 -3.60 -1.80 -2.14
N ALA A 23 -3.14 -2.57 -1.14
CA ALA A 23 -1.79 -3.11 -1.13
C ALA A 23 -1.52 -4.00 -2.36
N LEU A 24 -2.47 -4.86 -2.75
CA LEU A 24 -2.37 -5.68 -3.94
C LEU A 24 -2.30 -4.85 -5.24
N ALA A 25 -3.10 -3.79 -5.35
CA ALA A 25 -3.08 -2.90 -6.51
C ALA A 25 -1.72 -2.21 -6.66
N VAL A 26 -1.17 -1.68 -5.56
CA VAL A 26 0.15 -1.03 -5.55
C VAL A 26 1.25 -2.04 -5.89
N ALA A 27 1.21 -3.24 -5.32
CA ALA A 27 2.17 -4.29 -5.64
C ALA A 27 2.15 -4.67 -7.13
N ALA A 28 0.96 -4.77 -7.73
CA ALA A 28 0.81 -5.03 -9.16
C ALA A 28 1.42 -3.90 -10.01
N LEU A 29 1.17 -2.64 -9.67
CA LEU A 29 1.72 -1.48 -10.36
C LEU A 29 3.26 -1.43 -10.26
N ARG A 30 3.82 -1.75 -9.09
CA ARG A 30 5.27 -1.84 -8.90
C ARG A 30 5.88 -2.92 -9.79
N LYS A 31 5.29 -4.12 -9.84
CA LYS A 31 5.73 -5.20 -10.73
C LYS A 31 5.66 -4.79 -12.20
N ALA A 32 4.58 -4.13 -12.62
CA ALA A 32 4.45 -3.62 -13.99
C ALA A 32 5.53 -2.58 -14.36
N ARG A 33 6.05 -1.84 -13.37
CA ARG A 33 7.17 -0.89 -13.51
C ARG A 33 8.55 -1.53 -13.35
N GLY A 34 8.64 -2.86 -13.18
CA GLY A 34 9.88 -3.58 -12.95
C GLY A 34 10.50 -3.35 -11.57
N LYS A 35 9.73 -2.85 -10.60
CA LYS A 35 10.18 -2.65 -9.21
C LYS A 35 9.89 -3.88 -8.35
N LEU A 36 10.77 -4.17 -7.40
CA LEU A 36 10.56 -5.18 -6.36
C LEU A 36 9.53 -4.69 -5.31
N ASN A 37 8.86 -5.63 -4.68
CA ASN A 37 8.02 -5.43 -3.50
C ASN A 37 8.75 -5.93 -2.25
N PRO A 38 8.33 -5.50 -1.05
CA PRO A 38 8.90 -6.02 0.20
C PRO A 38 8.87 -7.54 0.29
N ASP A 39 7.78 -8.17 -0.16
CA ASP A 39 7.61 -9.64 -0.16
C ASP A 39 8.55 -10.38 -1.13
N ASP A 40 9.21 -9.67 -2.05
CA ASP A 40 10.17 -10.27 -2.99
C ASP A 40 11.58 -10.42 -2.36
N VAL A 41 11.79 -9.91 -1.13
CA VAL A 41 13.07 -9.99 -0.39
C VAL A 41 12.88 -10.55 1.03
N ALA A 42 13.97 -10.94 1.68
CA ALA A 42 13.92 -11.49 3.03
C ALA A 42 13.55 -10.42 4.07
N ALA A 43 12.49 -10.68 4.84
CA ALA A 43 12.05 -9.80 5.93
C ALA A 43 13.15 -9.57 6.98
N GLY A 44 13.18 -8.36 7.54
CA GLY A 44 14.17 -7.95 8.56
C GLY A 44 15.57 -7.66 8.00
N THR A 45 15.74 -7.63 6.68
CA THR A 45 16.97 -7.12 6.05
C THR A 45 16.85 -5.61 5.84
N ARG A 46 18.00 -4.93 5.72
CA ARG A 46 18.03 -3.50 5.38
C ARG A 46 17.38 -3.19 4.03
N GLU A 47 17.47 -4.13 3.10
CA GLU A 47 16.81 -4.04 1.79
C GLU A 47 15.29 -4.11 1.93
N PHE A 48 14.77 -5.04 2.75
CA PHE A 48 13.35 -5.10 3.07
C PHE A 48 12.85 -3.80 3.69
N GLU A 49 13.54 -3.26 4.70
CA GLU A 49 13.14 -2.00 5.36
C GLU A 49 13.09 -0.81 4.37
N ALA A 50 14.06 -0.76 3.45
CA ALA A 50 14.08 0.27 2.41
C ALA A 50 12.89 0.10 1.43
N LEU A 51 12.61 -1.13 1.00
CA LEU A 51 11.49 -1.43 0.11
C LEU A 51 10.15 -1.20 0.78
N GLU A 52 10.00 -1.49 2.08
CA GLU A 52 8.78 -1.20 2.85
C GLU A 52 8.48 0.30 2.86
N LEU A 53 9.48 1.14 3.12
CA LEU A 53 9.31 2.59 3.13
C LEU A 53 8.89 3.11 1.75
N ASP A 54 9.51 2.62 0.69
CA ASP A 54 9.14 3.00 -0.68
C ASP A 54 7.78 2.47 -1.10
N PHE A 55 7.40 1.28 -0.64
CA PHE A 55 6.07 0.71 -0.87
C PHE A 55 4.99 1.54 -0.17
N LEU A 56 5.22 1.98 1.07
CA LEU A 56 4.31 2.85 1.81
C LEU A 56 4.13 4.21 1.13
N ARG A 57 5.20 4.77 0.55
CA ARG A 57 5.12 6.00 -0.26
C ARG A 57 4.24 5.78 -1.49
N ASP A 58 4.45 4.70 -2.23
CA ASP A 58 3.60 4.36 -3.38
C ASP A 58 2.12 4.18 -2.98
N MET A 59 1.86 3.62 -1.79
CA MET A 59 0.48 3.52 -1.26
C MET A 59 -0.13 4.88 -0.95
N ILE A 60 0.63 5.78 -0.32
CA ILE A 60 0.17 7.15 -0.06
C ILE A 60 -0.11 7.85 -1.38
N ASP A 61 0.82 7.80 -2.33
CA ASP A 61 0.64 8.41 -3.65
C ASP A 61 -0.59 7.85 -4.39
N PHE A 62 -0.82 6.54 -4.33
CA PHE A 62 -2.01 5.90 -4.92
C PHE A 62 -3.32 6.37 -4.28
N LEU A 63 -3.32 6.61 -2.97
CA LEU A 63 -4.51 7.06 -2.22
C LEU A 63 -4.68 8.58 -2.22
N SER A 64 -3.62 9.33 -2.48
CA SER A 64 -3.60 10.80 -2.51
C SER A 64 -4.07 11.38 -3.84
N VAL A 65 -4.30 10.55 -4.87
CA VAL A 65 -4.96 11.00 -6.11
C VAL A 65 -6.37 11.47 -5.76
N ASP A 66 -6.61 12.78 -5.84
CA ASP A 66 -7.95 13.33 -5.67
C ASP A 66 -8.82 12.83 -6.83
N PRO A 67 -9.95 12.14 -6.58
CA PRO A 67 -10.86 11.72 -7.64
C PRO A 67 -11.46 12.89 -8.45
N ASN A 68 -11.30 14.14 -7.98
CA ASN A 68 -11.65 15.37 -8.70
C ASN A 68 -10.47 16.07 -9.37
N GLU A 69 -9.23 15.55 -9.23
CA GLU A 69 -8.11 16.04 -10.01
C GLU A 69 -8.35 15.63 -11.47
N HIS A 70 -8.75 16.59 -12.28
CA HIS A 70 -9.12 16.42 -13.68
C HIS A 70 -7.85 16.13 -14.52
N CYS A 71 -7.27 14.95 -14.34
CA CYS A 71 -6.18 14.45 -15.17
C CYS A 71 -6.75 13.75 -16.41
N TRP A 72 -7.27 14.54 -17.34
CA TRP A 72 -7.55 14.07 -18.68
C TRP A 72 -6.98 15.08 -19.66
N PHE A 73 -5.77 14.78 -20.14
CA PHE A 73 -5.30 15.09 -21.50
C PHE A 73 -6.12 16.15 -22.24
N ASP A 74 -5.69 17.41 -22.13
CA ASP A 74 -6.00 18.40 -23.15
C ASP A 74 -5.00 18.17 -24.30
N ASP A 75 -5.47 17.55 -25.39
CA ASP A 75 -4.82 17.51 -26.71
C ASP A 75 -4.73 18.92 -27.33
#